data_AF-A0A0W8FKP6-F1
#
_entry.id   AF-A0A0W8FKP6-F1
#
_cell.length_a   1.000
_cell.length_b   1.000
_cell.length_c   1.000
_cell.angle_alpha   90.00
_cell.angle_beta   90.00
_cell.angle_gamma   90.00
#
_symmetry.space_group_name_H-M   'P 1'
#
loop_
_entity.id
_entity.type
_entity.pdbx_description
1 polymer ?
#
loop_
_entity_poly.entity_id
_entity_poly.type
_entity_poly.pdbx_seq_one_letter_code
_entity_poly.pdbx_strand_id
1 'polypeptide(L)'
;MDPKDINFAAMPQTAVNVVTKPTEFFQGMPKTGGFLEPLVFAVIMGFISGIIQALLNVIGFGPAAGYGGGMMSGFGAIIIMPIAVAIGSFIGGAILFVIWKIMGSQEDYETAYRCGAYLTALAPITSVVGAVPYLGGIISIVIYTFYLVMASVHVHNLPSQKSWLVFGIIGAIFAILGVSGEYKAKHMSSDMEKWREMGENMRKEYQDKTKDMQKSADEMREQAEKMAEQFKAQADEARRQAEQNR
;
A
#
# COMPACT_ATOMS: atom_id res chain seq x y z
N MET A 1 31.78 -1.64 11.81
CA MET A 1 31.10 -1.49 13.11
C MET A 1 30.56 -2.86 13.49
N ASP A 2 30.98 -3.41 14.63
CA ASP A 2 30.44 -4.68 15.11
C ASP A 2 29.04 -4.42 15.70
N PRO A 3 28.02 -5.29 15.51
CA PRO A 3 26.72 -5.15 16.16
C PRO A 3 26.78 -4.89 17.67
N LYS A 4 27.85 -5.32 18.34
CA LYS A 4 28.10 -5.10 19.77
C LYS A 4 28.41 -3.64 20.14
N ASP A 5 28.79 -2.81 19.16
CA ASP A 5 29.14 -1.40 19.36
C ASP A 5 27.92 -0.47 19.24
N ILE A 6 26.73 -1.01 18.94
CA ILE A 6 25.51 -0.21 18.77
C ILE A 6 25.00 0.25 20.12
N ASN A 7 24.89 1.58 20.29
CA ASN A 7 24.35 2.17 21.50
C ASN A 7 22.81 2.30 21.45
N PHE A 8 22.12 1.17 21.66
CA PHE A 8 20.65 1.14 21.72
C PHE A 8 20.07 2.09 22.77
N ALA A 9 20.77 2.29 23.89
CA ALA A 9 20.32 3.15 24.98
C ALA A 9 20.27 4.64 24.58
N ALA A 10 21.08 5.07 23.61
CA ALA A 10 21.09 6.44 23.11
C ALA A 10 19.96 6.74 22.11
N MET A 11 19.35 5.72 21.48
CA MET A 11 18.39 5.91 20.39
C MET A 11 17.14 6.72 20.77
N PRO A 12 16.52 6.56 21.97
CA PRO A 12 15.42 7.43 22.38
C PRO A 12 15.84 8.90 22.45
N GLN A 13 17.04 9.19 22.98
CA GLN A 13 17.56 10.55 23.05
C GLN A 13 17.87 11.10 21.66
N THR A 14 18.40 10.26 20.75
CA THR A 14 18.58 10.63 19.34
C THR A 14 17.26 11.04 18.71
N ALA A 15 16.18 10.27 18.91
CA ALA A 15 14.86 10.63 18.39
C ALA A 15 14.35 11.96 18.96
N VAL A 16 14.50 12.17 20.27
CA VAL A 16 14.15 13.46 20.91
C VAL A 16 14.95 14.59 20.29
N ASN A 17 16.26 14.43 20.09
CA ASN A 17 17.12 15.47 19.50
C ASN A 17 16.73 15.78 18.06
N VAL A 18 16.43 14.75 17.23
CA VAL A 18 15.92 14.97 15.87
C VAL A 18 14.65 15.82 15.95
N VAL A 19 13.66 15.40 16.74
CA VAL A 19 12.32 16.00 16.78
C VAL A 19 12.31 17.41 17.40
N THR A 20 13.13 17.65 18.43
CA THR A 20 13.07 18.91 19.20
C THR A 20 14.15 19.89 18.81
N LYS A 21 15.26 19.41 18.22
CA LYS A 21 16.46 20.19 17.92
C LYS A 21 17.03 19.82 16.53
N PRO A 22 16.22 19.86 15.45
CA PRO A 22 16.63 19.37 14.14
C PRO A 22 17.87 20.08 13.59
N THR A 23 17.99 21.41 13.80
CA THR A 23 19.17 22.18 13.39
C THR A 23 20.44 21.66 14.04
N GLU A 24 20.46 21.58 15.38
CA GLU A 24 21.61 21.13 16.16
C GLU A 24 21.97 19.69 15.78
N PHE A 25 20.95 18.84 15.63
CA PHE A 25 21.14 17.44 15.25
C PHE A 25 21.78 17.30 13.86
N PHE A 26 21.21 17.92 12.82
CA PHE A 26 21.72 17.80 11.46
C PHE A 26 23.08 18.46 11.27
N GLN A 27 23.40 19.52 12.03
CA GLN A 27 24.75 20.09 12.01
C GLN A 27 25.78 19.16 12.66
N GLY A 28 25.41 18.48 13.74
CA GLY A 28 26.32 17.68 14.57
C GLY A 28 26.40 16.19 14.22
N MET A 29 25.52 15.68 13.35
CA MET A 29 25.47 14.25 13.06
C MET A 29 26.72 13.77 12.29
N PRO A 30 27.29 12.59 12.62
CA PRO A 30 28.38 12.02 11.85
C PRO A 30 27.93 11.67 10.42
N LYS A 31 28.72 12.10 9.44
CA LYS A 31 28.50 11.82 8.01
C LYS A 31 28.97 10.42 7.59
N THR A 32 29.93 9.87 8.33
CA THR A 32 30.51 8.54 8.11
C THR A 32 30.42 7.69 9.38
N GLY A 33 30.70 6.38 9.25
CA GLY A 33 30.64 5.40 10.35
C GLY A 33 29.91 4.10 9.98
N GLY A 34 29.45 3.97 8.74
CA GLY A 34 28.69 2.85 8.21
C GLY A 34 27.19 3.02 8.32
N PHE A 35 26.46 2.05 7.77
CA PHE A 35 25.00 2.06 7.65
C PHE A 35 24.27 1.38 8.81
N LEU A 36 24.98 0.64 9.66
CA LEU A 36 24.36 -0.27 10.62
C LEU A 36 23.57 0.49 11.71
N GLU A 37 24.18 1.48 12.34
CA GLU A 37 23.52 2.30 13.36
C GLU A 37 22.28 3.05 12.83
N PRO A 38 22.36 3.83 11.72
CA PRO A 38 21.17 4.49 11.16
C PRO A 38 20.11 3.48 10.69
N LEU A 39 20.52 2.33 10.15
CA LEU A 39 19.58 1.27 9.76
C LEU A 39 18.79 0.74 10.96
N VAL A 40 19.48 0.40 12.05
CA VAL A 40 18.82 -0.10 13.27
C VAL A 40 17.90 0.96 13.86
N PHE A 41 18.32 2.23 13.86
CA PHE A 41 17.45 3.33 14.25
C PHE A 41 16.17 3.41 13.40
N ALA A 42 16.30 3.32 12.08
CA ALA A 42 15.17 3.34 11.15
C ALA A 42 14.21 2.17 11.37
N VAL A 43 14.75 0.97 11.59
CA VAL A 43 13.96 -0.23 11.87
C VAL A 43 13.19 -0.08 13.19
N ILE A 44 13.82 0.43 14.25
CA ILE A 44 13.16 0.63 15.55
C ILE A 44 12.03 1.67 15.43
N MET A 45 12.29 2.83 14.83
CA MET A 45 11.27 3.88 14.67
C MET A 45 10.13 3.44 13.76
N GLY A 46 10.45 2.74 12.67
CA GLY A 46 9.46 2.14 11.78
C GLY A 46 8.61 1.10 12.50
N PHE A 47 9.21 0.22 13.30
CA PHE A 47 8.50 -0.78 14.09
C PHE A 47 7.55 -0.14 15.12
N ILE A 48 8.01 0.87 15.87
CA ILE A 48 7.18 1.64 16.81
C ILE A 48 5.98 2.27 16.08
N SER A 49 6.23 2.86 14.91
CA SER A 49 5.19 3.47 14.07
C SER A 49 4.17 2.45 13.57
N GLY A 50 4.62 1.25 13.22
CA GLY A 50 3.74 0.13 12.85
C GLY A 50 2.81 -0.28 13.99
N ILE A 51 3.33 -0.37 15.22
CA ILE A 51 2.51 -0.64 16.40
C ILE A 51 1.47 0.46 16.61
N ILE A 52 1.87 1.73 16.54
CA ILE A 52 0.95 2.87 16.69
C ILE A 52 -0.17 2.80 15.63
N GLN A 53 0.18 2.59 14.37
CA GLN A 53 -0.81 2.47 13.29
C GLN A 53 -1.73 1.26 13.47
N ALA A 54 -1.20 0.11 13.91
CA ALA A 54 -2.01 -1.06 14.20
C ALA A 54 -3.04 -0.75 15.30
N LEU A 55 -2.62 -0.09 16.38
CA LEU A 55 -3.52 0.33 17.45
C LEU A 55 -4.59 1.32 16.95
N LEU A 56 -4.20 2.34 16.19
CA LEU A 56 -5.12 3.33 15.61
C LEU A 56 -6.16 2.69 14.68
N ASN A 57 -5.75 1.69 13.88
CA ASN A 57 -6.65 0.94 13.02
C ASN A 57 -7.67 0.13 13.83
N VAL A 58 -7.25 -0.51 14.94
CA VAL A 58 -8.15 -1.27 15.82
C VAL A 58 -9.25 -0.40 16.42
N ILE A 59 -8.93 0.84 16.79
CA ILE A 59 -9.90 1.79 17.37
C ILE A 59 -10.65 2.63 16.33
N GLY A 60 -10.48 2.36 15.04
CA GLY A 60 -11.24 2.99 13.96
C GLY A 60 -10.71 4.34 13.47
N PHE A 61 -9.51 4.75 13.89
CA PHE A 61 -8.91 6.05 13.54
C PHE A 61 -7.79 5.96 12.49
N GLY A 62 -7.37 4.76 12.10
CA GLY A 62 -6.30 4.61 11.10
C GLY A 62 -6.80 4.64 9.64
N PRO A 63 -5.91 4.84 8.65
CA PRO A 63 -6.26 4.89 7.23
C PRO A 63 -6.92 3.61 6.70
N ALA A 64 -6.71 2.47 7.39
CA ALA A 64 -7.32 1.18 7.07
C ALA A 64 -8.54 0.85 7.96
N ALA A 65 -8.98 1.77 8.81
CA ALA A 65 -10.18 1.62 9.61
C ALA A 65 -11.41 1.39 8.72
N GLY A 66 -12.07 0.25 8.89
CA GLY A 66 -13.28 -0.11 8.15
C GLY A 66 -13.08 -1.03 6.93
N TYR A 67 -11.85 -1.28 6.48
CA TYR A 67 -11.58 -2.11 5.29
C TYR A 67 -11.55 -3.63 5.55
N GLY A 68 -11.94 -4.10 6.74
CA GLY A 68 -11.67 -5.49 7.15
C GLY A 68 -10.16 -5.83 7.19
N GLY A 69 -9.30 -4.83 6.96
CA GLY A 69 -7.84 -4.94 6.90
C GLY A 69 -7.17 -4.86 8.26
N GLY A 70 -7.94 -4.87 9.36
CA GLY A 70 -7.41 -5.01 10.73
C GLY A 70 -6.59 -6.29 10.92
N MET A 71 -6.69 -7.22 9.96
CA MET A 71 -5.90 -8.43 9.83
C MET A 71 -5.52 -8.69 8.35
N MET A 72 -4.51 -8.01 7.81
CA MET A 72 -3.56 -8.82 7.04
C MET A 72 -2.75 -9.60 8.09
N SER A 73 -3.29 -10.76 8.41
CA SER A 73 -3.12 -11.58 9.60
C SER A 73 -1.77 -12.28 9.66
N GLY A 74 -1.07 -12.13 10.79
CA GLY A 74 -0.09 -13.11 11.26
C GLY A 74 1.22 -12.53 11.75
N PHE A 75 1.89 -13.32 12.59
CA PHE A 75 3.30 -13.21 12.95
C PHE A 75 4.23 -12.88 11.76
N GLY A 76 3.82 -13.17 10.51
CA GLY A 76 4.50 -12.75 9.30
C GLY A 76 4.72 -11.24 9.17
N ALA A 77 3.78 -10.39 9.59
CA ALA A 77 3.97 -8.94 9.57
C ALA A 77 5.08 -8.47 10.53
N ILE A 78 5.27 -9.15 11.66
CA ILE A 78 6.32 -8.85 12.65
C ILE A 78 7.72 -9.13 12.09
N ILE A 79 7.85 -10.16 11.24
CA ILE A 79 9.12 -10.55 10.61
C ILE A 79 9.35 -9.77 9.31
N ILE A 80 8.32 -9.62 8.49
CA ILE A 80 8.41 -8.97 7.18
C ILE A 80 8.60 -7.46 7.33
N MET A 81 7.96 -6.82 8.31
CA MET A 81 8.00 -5.36 8.45
C MET A 81 9.42 -4.82 8.69
N PRO A 82 10.23 -5.34 9.64
CA PRO A 82 11.62 -4.89 9.80
C PRO A 82 12.46 -5.03 8.54
N ILE A 83 12.28 -6.12 7.78
CA ILE A 83 12.98 -6.35 6.52
C ILE A 83 12.53 -5.34 5.45
N ALA A 84 11.23 -5.09 5.35
CA ALA A 84 10.67 -4.11 4.42
C ALA A 84 11.12 -2.69 4.77
N VAL A 85 11.18 -2.33 6.05
CA VAL A 85 11.72 -1.04 6.52
C VAL A 85 13.22 -0.94 6.22
N ALA A 86 13.99 -2.02 6.45
CA ALA A 86 15.40 -2.05 6.13
C ALA A 86 15.63 -1.79 4.63
N ILE A 87 15.04 -2.59 3.76
CA ILE A 87 15.17 -2.45 2.30
C ILE A 87 14.64 -1.08 1.83
N GLY A 88 13.44 -0.71 2.30
CA GLY A 88 12.80 0.55 1.97
C GLY A 88 13.62 1.77 2.38
N SER A 89 14.32 1.70 3.52
CA SER A 89 15.21 2.78 3.97
C SER A 89 16.38 3.00 3.02
N PHE A 90 16.97 1.92 2.46
CA PHE A 90 18.07 2.05 1.49
C PHE A 90 17.56 2.63 0.17
N ILE A 91 16.41 2.18 -0.30
CA ILE A 91 15.77 2.72 -1.51
C ILE A 91 15.42 4.20 -1.31
N GLY A 92 14.78 4.55 -0.18
CA GLY A 92 14.44 5.93 0.17
C GLY A 92 15.68 6.81 0.28
N GLY A 93 16.74 6.32 0.94
CA GLY A 93 18.04 6.98 0.98
C GLY A 93 18.64 7.18 -0.41
N ALA A 94 18.45 6.26 -1.35
CA ALA A 94 18.98 6.36 -2.71
C ALA A 94 18.24 7.42 -3.52
N ILE A 95 16.92 7.50 -3.37
CA ILE A 95 16.10 8.55 -3.96
C ILE A 95 16.55 9.92 -3.42
N LEU A 96 16.68 10.06 -2.10
CA LEU A 96 17.15 11.29 -1.47
C LEU A 96 18.56 11.67 -1.91
N PHE A 97 19.47 10.70 -1.99
CA PHE A 97 20.82 10.91 -2.50
C PHE A 97 20.82 11.46 -3.93
N VAL A 98 20.02 10.89 -4.82
CA VAL A 98 19.90 11.36 -6.21
C VAL A 98 19.34 12.79 -6.24
N ILE A 99 18.30 13.08 -5.46
CA ILE A 99 17.73 14.44 -5.35
C ILE A 99 18.81 15.43 -4.88
N TRP A 100 19.53 15.12 -3.81
CA TRP A 100 20.60 15.98 -3.30
C TRP A 100 21.76 16.12 -4.27
N LYS A 101 22.13 15.06 -5.01
CA LYS A 101 23.14 15.15 -6.07
C LYS A 101 22.72 16.09 -7.19
N ILE A 102 21.48 16.00 -7.67
CA ILE A 102 20.95 16.93 -8.68
C ILE A 102 20.91 18.37 -8.14
N MET A 103 20.66 18.53 -6.84
CA MET A 103 20.73 19.83 -6.17
C MET A 103 22.16 20.35 -5.99
N GLY A 104 23.20 19.57 -6.28
CA GLY A 104 24.61 19.96 -6.24
C GLY A 104 25.35 19.55 -4.97
N SER A 105 24.80 18.64 -4.16
CA SER A 105 25.46 18.16 -2.95
C SER A 105 26.74 17.38 -3.28
N GLN A 106 27.79 17.65 -2.50
CA GLN A 106 29.07 16.92 -2.60
C GLN A 106 29.13 15.70 -1.69
N GLU A 107 28.15 15.53 -0.80
CA GLU A 107 28.09 14.41 0.13
C GLU A 107 27.87 13.07 -0.60
N ASP A 108 28.21 11.99 0.09
CA ASP A 108 28.09 10.63 -0.40
C ASP A 108 26.73 10.00 -0.07
N TYR A 109 26.55 8.76 -0.54
CA TYR A 109 25.33 8.00 -0.29
C TYR A 109 25.14 7.70 1.20
N GLU A 110 26.22 7.45 1.95
CA GLU A 110 26.13 7.15 3.38
C GLU A 110 25.53 8.33 4.15
N THR A 111 26.01 9.54 3.86
CA THR A 111 25.52 10.78 4.46
C THR A 111 24.03 10.97 4.16
N ALA A 112 23.62 10.80 2.90
CA ALA A 112 22.22 10.90 2.49
C ALA A 112 21.34 9.84 3.16
N TYR A 113 21.82 8.60 3.24
CA TYR A 113 21.12 7.51 3.92
C TYR A 113 20.94 7.82 5.40
N ARG A 114 22.00 8.29 6.08
CA ARG A 114 21.94 8.69 7.49
C ARG A 114 20.87 9.76 7.72
N CYS A 115 20.80 10.80 6.87
CA CYS A 115 19.74 11.80 6.94
C CYS A 115 18.36 11.14 6.84
N GLY A 116 18.12 10.33 5.80
CA GLY A 116 16.84 9.64 5.58
C GLY A 116 16.46 8.71 6.74
N ALA A 117 17.42 7.97 7.28
CA ALA A 117 17.23 7.07 8.40
C ALA A 117 16.86 7.82 9.68
N TYR A 118 17.53 8.92 10.02
CA TYR A 118 17.19 9.69 11.22
C TYR A 118 15.83 10.42 11.09
N LEU A 119 15.39 10.76 9.88
CA LEU A 119 14.03 11.28 9.65
C LEU A 119 12.91 10.30 10.02
N THR A 120 13.21 9.01 10.15
CA THR A 120 12.23 8.03 10.66
C THR A 120 11.83 8.31 12.12
N ALA A 121 12.59 9.11 12.87
CA ALA A 121 12.18 9.62 14.19
C ALA A 121 10.83 10.36 14.16
N LEU A 122 10.44 10.89 13.01
CA LEU A 122 9.16 11.56 12.80
C LEU A 122 8.00 10.57 12.63
N ALA A 123 8.28 9.33 12.22
CA ALA A 123 7.26 8.36 11.85
C ALA A 123 6.26 8.05 12.98
N PRO A 124 6.67 7.94 14.27
CA PRO A 124 5.71 7.74 15.35
C PRO A 124 4.73 8.92 15.50
N ILE A 125 5.24 10.14 15.33
CA ILE A 125 4.45 11.38 15.44
C ILE A 125 3.47 11.49 14.26
N THR A 126 3.98 11.31 13.04
CA THR A 126 3.17 11.39 11.82
C THR A 126 2.17 10.25 11.71
N SER A 127 2.44 9.09 12.32
CA SER A 127 1.46 8.00 12.44
C SER A 127 0.23 8.41 13.26
N VAL A 128 0.42 9.19 14.34
CA VAL A 128 -0.70 9.73 15.14
C VAL A 128 -1.40 10.87 14.39
N VAL A 129 -0.63 11.80 13.83
CA VAL A 129 -1.18 12.95 13.07
C VAL A 129 -2.00 12.46 11.86
N GLY A 130 -1.53 11.43 11.18
CA GLY A 130 -2.17 10.79 10.03
C GLY A 130 -3.52 10.14 10.33
N ALA A 131 -3.89 9.98 11.61
CA ALA A 131 -5.23 9.53 11.99
C ALA A 131 -6.33 10.55 11.63
N VAL A 132 -5.96 11.83 11.46
CA VAL A 132 -6.91 12.88 11.04
C VAL A 132 -7.03 12.85 9.51
N PRO A 133 -8.19 12.53 8.93
CA PRO A 133 -8.31 12.43 7.48
C PRO A 133 -8.04 13.75 6.78
N TYR A 134 -7.40 13.67 5.61
CA TYR A 134 -6.95 14.77 4.75
C TYR A 134 -5.90 15.67 5.39
N LEU A 135 -6.21 16.26 6.55
CA LEU A 135 -5.32 17.18 7.26
C LEU A 135 -4.07 16.47 7.79
N GLY A 136 -4.20 15.24 8.28
CA GLY A 136 -3.10 14.48 8.85
C GLY A 136 -1.99 14.22 7.82
N GLY A 137 -2.36 13.83 6.60
CA GLY A 137 -1.43 13.67 5.49
C GLY A 137 -0.72 14.98 5.12
N ILE A 138 -1.47 16.08 5.00
CA ILE A 138 -0.91 17.40 4.67
C ILE A 138 0.08 17.86 5.75
N ILE A 139 -0.30 17.77 7.03
CA ILE A 139 0.57 18.17 8.15
C ILE A 139 1.83 17.31 8.17
N SER A 140 1.70 16.00 7.97
CA SER A 140 2.85 15.09 7.91
C SER A 140 3.82 15.47 6.79
N ILE A 141 3.32 15.83 5.62
CA ILE A 141 4.14 16.28 4.50
C ILE A 141 4.85 17.59 4.82
N VAL A 142 4.16 18.57 5.42
CA VAL A 142 4.77 19.84 5.84
C VAL A 142 5.91 19.59 6.84
N ILE A 143 5.69 18.70 7.81
CA ILE A 143 6.74 18.29 8.77
C ILE A 143 7.92 17.68 8.01
N TYR A 144 7.71 16.66 7.19
CA TYR A 144 8.81 16.03 6.44
C TYR A 144 9.56 17.00 5.52
N THR A 145 8.84 17.90 4.82
CA THR A 145 9.45 18.94 3.99
C THR A 145 10.35 19.84 4.82
N PHE A 146 9.89 20.33 5.97
CA PHE A 146 10.71 21.16 6.86
C PHE A 146 12.00 20.44 7.25
N TYR A 147 11.92 19.18 7.69
CA TYR A 147 13.10 18.44 8.12
C TYR A 147 14.05 18.06 6.98
N LEU A 148 13.52 17.75 5.79
CA LEU A 148 14.33 17.53 4.60
C LEU A 148 15.09 18.81 4.21
N VAL A 149 14.48 19.98 4.36
CA VAL A 149 15.17 21.26 4.17
C VAL A 149 16.27 21.44 5.21
N MET A 150 16.01 21.11 6.48
CA MET A 150 17.04 21.20 7.53
C MET A 150 18.24 20.31 7.24
N ALA A 151 18.02 19.05 6.83
CA ALA A 151 19.09 18.15 6.39
C ALA A 151 19.83 18.70 5.15
N SER A 152 19.10 19.24 4.18
CA SER A 152 19.67 19.82 2.96
C SER A 152 20.62 20.99 3.25
N VAL A 153 20.21 21.88 4.15
CA VAL A 153 20.99 23.07 4.50
C VAL A 153 22.19 22.70 5.36
N HIS A 154 21.99 21.90 6.40
CA HIS A 154 23.01 21.70 7.43
C HIS A 154 23.95 20.53 7.17
N VAL A 155 23.49 19.49 6.48
CA VAL A 155 24.34 18.34 6.14
C VAL A 155 24.93 18.50 4.76
N HIS A 156 24.06 18.80 3.78
CA HIS A 156 24.41 18.83 2.37
C HIS A 156 24.91 20.20 1.89
N ASN A 157 24.96 21.21 2.77
CA ASN A 157 25.42 22.58 2.49
C ASN A 157 24.71 23.23 1.30
N LEU A 158 23.42 22.94 1.13
CA LEU A 158 22.61 23.47 0.03
C LEU A 158 21.94 24.80 0.43
N PRO A 159 21.76 25.73 -0.52
CA PRO A 159 21.03 26.97 -0.25
C PRO A 159 19.60 26.70 0.27
N SER A 160 19.19 27.43 1.30
CA SER A 160 17.86 27.28 1.92
C SER A 160 16.72 27.50 0.92
N GLN A 161 16.79 28.57 0.12
CA GLN A 161 15.78 28.86 -0.92
C GLN A 161 15.63 27.71 -1.92
N LYS A 162 16.75 27.14 -2.39
CA LYS A 162 16.75 26.00 -3.32
C LYS A 162 16.13 24.76 -2.67
N SER A 163 16.44 24.51 -1.40
CA SER A 163 15.92 23.38 -0.64
C SER A 163 14.42 23.46 -0.44
N TRP A 164 13.91 24.64 -0.02
CA TRP A 164 12.48 24.89 0.10
C TRP A 164 11.74 24.77 -1.22
N LEU A 165 12.31 25.26 -2.31
CA LEU A 165 11.70 25.14 -3.64
C LEU A 165 11.55 23.67 -4.06
N VAL A 166 12.64 22.89 -4.00
CA VAL A 166 12.63 21.49 -4.46
C VAL A 166 11.75 20.62 -3.59
N PHE A 167 11.97 20.60 -2.27
CA PHE A 167 11.19 19.77 -1.36
C PHE A 167 9.77 20.30 -1.13
N GLY A 168 9.53 21.60 -1.35
CA GLY A 168 8.19 22.19 -1.36
C GLY A 168 7.37 21.74 -2.57
N ILE A 169 7.95 21.71 -3.78
CA ILE A 169 7.28 21.18 -4.97
C ILE A 169 6.99 19.68 -4.80
N ILE A 170 7.98 18.90 -4.37
CA ILE A 170 7.82 17.47 -4.11
C ILE A 170 6.73 17.25 -3.06
N GLY A 171 6.77 18.00 -1.95
CA GLY A 171 5.77 17.94 -0.90
C GLY A 171 4.37 18.28 -1.40
N ALA A 172 4.22 19.34 -2.20
CA ALA A 172 2.94 19.74 -2.78
C ALA A 172 2.36 18.65 -3.69
N ILE A 173 3.19 18.02 -4.53
CA ILE A 173 2.78 16.89 -5.37
C ILE A 173 2.29 15.73 -4.50
N PHE A 174 3.05 15.33 -3.48
CA PHE A 174 2.63 14.27 -2.56
C PHE A 174 1.36 14.63 -1.78
N ALA A 175 1.16 15.90 -1.43
CA ALA A 175 -0.04 16.34 -0.72
C ALA A 175 -1.28 16.21 -1.61
N ILE A 176 -1.18 16.63 -2.87
CA ILE A 176 -2.26 16.47 -3.85
C ILE A 176 -2.56 14.99 -4.08
N LEU A 177 -1.53 14.16 -4.27
CA LEU A 177 -1.69 12.71 -4.48
C LEU A 177 -2.30 12.03 -3.25
N GLY A 178 -1.83 12.37 -2.05
CA GLY A 178 -2.33 11.81 -0.79
C GLY A 178 -3.79 12.16 -0.56
N VAL A 179 -4.16 13.44 -0.64
CA VAL A 179 -5.54 13.90 -0.47
C VAL A 179 -6.46 13.30 -1.54
N SER A 180 -6.01 13.25 -2.80
CA SER A 180 -6.77 12.63 -3.89
C SER A 180 -6.97 11.14 -3.67
N GLY A 181 -5.95 10.45 -3.16
CA GLY A 181 -6.00 9.03 -2.81
C GLY A 181 -6.99 8.75 -1.69
N GLU A 182 -6.92 9.53 -0.60
CA GLU A 182 -7.87 9.43 0.51
C GLU A 182 -9.31 9.74 0.09
N TYR A 183 -9.49 10.78 -0.73
CA TYR A 183 -10.80 11.16 -1.26
C TYR A 183 -11.41 10.02 -2.07
N LYS A 184 -10.63 9.44 -3.00
CA LYS A 184 -11.06 8.29 -3.80
C LYS A 184 -11.36 7.09 -2.91
N ALA A 185 -10.46 6.72 -1.99
CA ALA A 185 -10.67 5.58 -1.10
C ALA A 185 -11.98 5.71 -0.31
N LYS A 186 -12.32 6.91 0.17
CA LYS A 186 -13.56 7.13 0.93
C LYS A 186 -14.82 7.10 0.08
N HIS A 187 -14.76 7.53 -1.19
CA HIS A 187 -15.93 7.53 -2.08
C HIS A 187 -16.07 6.23 -2.88
N MET A 188 -15.00 5.45 -3.03
CA MET A 188 -14.96 4.19 -3.77
C MET A 188 -15.76 3.08 -3.09
N SER A 189 -16.10 3.19 -1.80
CA SER A 189 -17.04 2.27 -1.15
C SER A 189 -18.41 2.27 -1.83
N SER A 190 -18.89 3.44 -2.27
CA SER A 190 -20.16 3.57 -3.00
C SER A 190 -20.10 2.99 -4.43
N ASP A 191 -18.92 3.03 -5.06
CA ASP A 191 -18.73 2.41 -6.37
C ASP A 191 -18.56 0.90 -6.25
N MET A 192 -17.87 0.41 -5.20
CA MET A 192 -17.69 -1.02 -4.93
C MET A 192 -19.04 -1.72 -4.67
N GLU A 193 -19.98 -1.04 -4.02
CA GLU A 193 -21.34 -1.53 -3.80
C GLU A 193 -22.11 -1.65 -5.12
N LYS A 194 -22.01 -0.64 -6.01
CA LYS A 194 -22.58 -0.71 -7.37
C LYS A 194 -21.95 -1.83 -8.22
N TRP A 195 -20.63 -2.00 -8.15
CA TRP A 195 -19.93 -3.08 -8.87
C TRP A 195 -20.33 -4.46 -8.36
N ARG A 196 -20.52 -4.60 -7.05
CA ARG A 196 -21.02 -5.83 -6.43
C ARG A 196 -22.46 -6.13 -6.84
N GLU A 197 -23.34 -5.13 -6.83
CA GLU A 197 -24.72 -5.25 -7.28
C GLU A 197 -24.80 -5.62 -8.78
N MET A 198 -23.98 -4.96 -9.62
CA MET A 198 -23.87 -5.29 -11.05
C MET A 198 -23.36 -6.72 -11.27
N GLY A 199 -22.39 -7.18 -10.48
CA GLY A 199 -21.90 -8.56 -10.53
C GLY A 199 -22.95 -9.58 -10.10
N GLU A 200 -23.73 -9.30 -9.05
CA GLU A 200 -24.84 -10.16 -8.63
C GLU A 200 -25.97 -10.22 -9.68
N ASN A 201 -26.32 -9.09 -10.29
CA ASN A 201 -27.33 -9.03 -11.35
C ASN A 201 -26.88 -9.77 -12.60
N MET A 202 -25.63 -9.59 -13.04
CA MET A 202 -25.08 -10.31 -14.19
C MET A 202 -25.03 -11.82 -13.94
N ARG A 203 -24.70 -12.25 -12.72
CA ARG A 203 -24.71 -13.66 -12.33
C ARG A 203 -26.12 -14.26 -12.36
N LYS A 204 -27.12 -13.53 -11.85
CA LYS A 204 -28.53 -13.95 -11.93
C LYS A 204 -29.00 -14.08 -13.37
N GLU A 205 -28.70 -13.08 -14.21
CA GLU A 205 -29.04 -13.11 -15.63
C GLU A 205 -28.40 -14.30 -16.34
N TYR A 206 -27.12 -14.58 -16.09
CA TYR A 206 -26.44 -15.75 -16.64
C TYR A 206 -27.07 -17.07 -16.17
N GLN A 207 -27.44 -17.17 -14.89
CA GLN A 207 -28.11 -18.35 -14.33
C GLN A 207 -29.48 -18.60 -14.94
N ASP A 208 -30.28 -17.55 -15.13
CA ASP A 208 -31.61 -17.70 -15.76
C ASP A 208 -31.46 -18.08 -17.24
N LYS A 209 -30.53 -17.44 -17.95
CA LYS A 209 -30.24 -17.78 -19.35
C LYS A 209 -29.74 -19.21 -19.53
N THR A 210 -28.96 -19.73 -18.57
CA THR A 210 -28.54 -21.15 -18.59
C THR A 210 -29.69 -22.10 -18.26
N LYS A 211 -30.58 -21.75 -17.32
CA LYS A 211 -31.79 -22.54 -17.04
C LYS A 211 -32.73 -22.60 -18.25
N ASP A 212 -32.96 -21.47 -18.91
CA ASP A 212 -33.80 -21.41 -20.11
C ASP A 212 -33.22 -22.23 -21.25
N MET A 213 -31.91 -22.17 -21.45
CA MET A 213 -31.21 -22.98 -22.45
C MET A 213 -31.27 -24.47 -22.13
N GLN A 214 -31.15 -24.83 -20.84
CA GLN A 214 -31.26 -26.21 -20.38
C GLN A 214 -32.67 -26.76 -20.57
N LYS A 215 -33.69 -25.97 -20.22
CA LYS A 215 -35.09 -26.31 -20.45
C LYS A 215 -35.41 -26.48 -21.94
N SER A 216 -34.91 -25.58 -22.80
CA SER A 216 -35.07 -25.68 -24.24
C SER A 216 -34.38 -26.93 -24.83
N ALA A 217 -33.21 -27.29 -24.31
CA ALA A 217 -32.51 -28.51 -24.70
C ALA A 217 -33.28 -29.78 -24.28
N ASP A 218 -33.86 -29.79 -23.07
CA ASP A 218 -34.67 -30.90 -22.58
C ASP A 218 -35.96 -31.06 -23.40
N GLU A 219 -36.65 -29.96 -23.73
CA GLU A 219 -37.85 -29.97 -24.59
C GLU A 219 -37.52 -30.50 -25.99
N MET A 220 -36.40 -30.07 -26.59
CA MET A 220 -35.94 -30.54 -27.90
C MET A 220 -35.61 -32.04 -27.88
N ARG A 221 -35.00 -32.52 -26.79
CA ARG A 221 -34.70 -33.94 -26.60
C ARG A 221 -35.98 -34.77 -26.48
N GLU A 222 -36.96 -34.34 -25.69
CA GLU A 222 -38.25 -35.02 -25.54
C GLU A 222 -39.00 -35.08 -26.88
N GLN A 223 -38.94 -33.99 -27.67
CA GLN A 223 -39.55 -33.94 -28.99
C GLN A 223 -38.88 -34.90 -29.98
N ALA A 224 -37.55 -35.00 -29.94
CA ALA A 224 -36.78 -35.96 -30.75
C ALA A 224 -37.06 -37.42 -30.35
N GLU A 225 -37.19 -37.71 -29.05
CA GLU A 225 -37.56 -39.04 -28.55
C GLU A 225 -38.95 -39.46 -29.03
N LYS A 226 -39.96 -38.57 -28.93
CA LYS A 226 -41.32 -38.82 -29.46
C LYS A 226 -41.33 -39.06 -30.98
N MET A 227 -40.55 -38.29 -31.73
CA MET A 227 -40.43 -38.47 -33.18
C MET A 227 -39.79 -39.81 -33.53
N ALA A 228 -38.75 -40.23 -32.80
CA ALA A 228 -38.10 -41.51 -32.98
C ALA A 228 -39.03 -42.70 -32.65
N GLU A 229 -39.85 -42.58 -31.62
CA GLU A 229 -40.88 -43.57 -31.28
C GLU A 229 -41.96 -43.68 -32.37
N GLN A 230 -42.47 -42.54 -32.87
CA GLN A 230 -43.42 -42.52 -33.97
C GLN A 230 -42.84 -43.17 -35.23
N PHE A 231 -41.57 -42.87 -35.55
CA PHE A 231 -40.90 -43.44 -36.71
C PHE A 231 -40.71 -44.96 -36.58
N LYS A 232 -40.34 -45.44 -35.39
CA LYS A 232 -40.26 -46.89 -35.10
C LYS A 232 -41.63 -47.56 -35.24
N ALA A 233 -42.68 -46.96 -34.67
CA ALA A 233 -44.03 -47.50 -34.76
C ALA A 233 -44.50 -47.58 -36.23
N GLN A 234 -44.27 -46.54 -37.03
CA GLN A 234 -44.58 -46.56 -38.47
C GLN A 234 -43.76 -47.61 -39.23
N ALA A 235 -42.48 -47.76 -38.91
CA ALA A 235 -41.62 -48.76 -39.54
C ALA A 235 -42.04 -50.20 -39.19
N ASP A 236 -42.43 -50.45 -37.94
CA ASP A 236 -42.93 -51.76 -37.48
C ASP A 236 -44.31 -52.07 -38.09
N GLU A 237 -45.18 -51.08 -38.22
CA GLU A 237 -46.49 -51.22 -38.87
C GLU A 237 -46.33 -51.50 -40.38
N ALA A 238 -45.41 -50.80 -41.06
CA ALA A 238 -45.07 -51.07 -42.44
C ALA A 238 -44.45 -52.47 -42.65
N ARG A 239 -43.61 -52.93 -41.71
CA ARG A 239 -43.08 -54.31 -41.73
C ARG A 239 -44.18 -55.35 -41.56
N ARG A 240 -45.11 -55.15 -40.62
CA ARG A 240 -46.26 -56.05 -40.42
C ARG A 240 -47.18 -56.11 -41.64
N GLN A 241 -47.44 -54.97 -42.28
CA GLN A 241 -48.22 -54.94 -43.53
C GLN A 241 -47.49 -55.64 -44.68
N ALA A 242 -46.17 -55.54 -44.77
CA ALA A 242 -45.37 -56.26 -45.76
C ALA A 242 -45.33 -57.78 -45.52
N GLU A 243 -45.37 -58.21 -44.26
CA GLU A 243 -45.43 -59.63 -43.89
C GLU A 243 -46.83 -60.25 -44.08
N GLN A 244 -47.91 -59.48 -43.91
CA GLN A 244 -49.29 -59.95 -44.15
C GLN A 244 -49.66 -60.04 -45.64
N ASN A 245 -48.91 -59.38 -46.52
CA ASN A 245 -49.11 -59.39 -47.98
C ASN A 245 -48.19 -60.39 -48.72
N ARG A 246 -47.56 -61.32 -48.00
CA ARG A 246 -46.83 -62.47 -48.54
C ARG A 246 -47.55 -63.77 -48.21
#